data_AF-A0AAW8ASM5-F1
#
_entry.id   AF-A0AAW8ASM5-F1
#
_cell.length_a   1.000
_cell.length_b   1.000
_cell.length_c   1.000
_cell.angle_alpha   90.00
_cell.angle_beta   90.00
_cell.angle_gamma   90.00
#
_symmetry.space_group_name_H-M   'P 1'
#
loop_
_entity.id
_entity.type
_entity.pdbx_description
1 polymer ?
#
loop_
_entity_poly.entity_id
_entity_poly.type
_entity_poly.pdbx_seq_one_letter_code
_entity_poly.pdbx_strand_id
1 'polypeptide(L)' 'INFRGNTKTDDKVLRREMRQMEGGWASTYLIDQSKVRLERLGYFKEVNVETPAVAGVDDQLDVNYAVEEQASGSIT' A
#
# COMPACT_ATOMS: atom_id res chain seq x y z
N ILE A 1 -3.85 -8.25 -0.29
CA ILE A 1 -3.08 -7.01 -0.05
C ILE A 1 -3.52 -6.49 1.30
N ASN A 2 -2.56 -6.16 2.18
CA ASN A 2 -2.85 -5.70 3.53
C ASN A 2 -2.33 -4.28 3.73
N PHE A 3 -3.07 -3.47 4.47
CA PHE A 3 -2.69 -2.12 4.85
C PHE A 3 -2.51 -2.03 6.37
N ARG A 4 -1.48 -1.32 6.82
CA ARG A 4 -1.18 -1.09 8.24
C ARG A 4 -0.78 0.37 8.44
N GLY A 5 -1.19 0.95 9.57
CA GLY A 5 -0.82 2.32 9.95
C GLY A 5 -1.79 3.41 9.44
N ASN A 6 -2.85 3.04 8.73
CA ASN A 6 -3.95 3.94 8.38
C ASN A 6 -4.96 4.03 9.54
N THR A 7 -4.79 5.03 10.42
CA THR A 7 -5.69 5.24 11.58
C THR A 7 -6.80 6.25 11.28
N LYS A 8 -6.50 7.25 10.46
CA LYS A 8 -7.44 8.32 10.06
C LYS A 8 -7.98 8.10 8.64
N THR A 9 -7.19 7.46 7.78
CA THR A 9 -7.54 7.24 6.38
C THR A 9 -8.25 5.91 6.21
N ASP A 10 -9.45 5.93 5.62
CA ASP A 10 -10.20 4.71 5.31
C ASP A 10 -9.42 3.77 4.38
N ASP A 11 -9.47 2.47 4.64
CA ASP A 11 -8.85 1.42 3.80
C ASP A 11 -9.22 1.57 2.31
N LYS A 12 -10.47 1.94 2.02
CA LYS A 12 -10.98 2.16 0.65
C LYS A 12 -10.17 3.19 -0.14
N VAL A 13 -9.60 4.19 0.54
CA VAL A 13 -8.80 5.26 -0.07
C VAL A 13 -7.42 4.76 -0.47
N LEU A 14 -6.83 3.86 0.30
CA LEU A 14 -5.56 3.23 -0.06
C LEU A 14 -5.79 2.18 -1.15
N ARG A 15 -6.85 1.37 -0.99
CA ARG A 15 -7.19 0.29 -1.91
C ARG A 15 -7.53 0.77 -3.33
N ARG A 16 -8.14 1.95 -3.49
CA ARG A 16 -8.42 2.55 -4.82
C ARG A 16 -7.15 2.93 -5.59
N GLU A 17 -6.04 3.12 -4.87
CA GLU A 17 -4.79 3.60 -5.46
C GLU A 17 -3.89 2.45 -5.92
N MET A 18 -4.24 1.21 -5.52
CA MET A 18 -3.51 0.01 -5.91
C MET A 18 -3.70 -0.33 -7.37
N ARG A 19 -2.59 -0.68 -8.02
CA ARG A 19 -2.55 -1.24 -9.37
C ARG A 19 -2.37 -2.74 -9.37
N GLN A 20 -1.72 -3.29 -8.35
CA GLN A 20 -1.70 -4.72 -8.12
C GLN A 20 -3.09 -5.17 -7.69
N MET A 21 -3.66 -6.14 -8.40
CA MET A 21 -4.93 -6.75 -8.02
C MET A 21 -4.70 -7.94 -7.07
N GLU A 22 -5.60 -8.11 -6.10
CA GLU A 22 -5.63 -9.27 -5.22
C GLU A 22 -6.03 -10.53 -6.00
N GLY A 23 -5.32 -11.65 -5.78
CA GLY A 23 -5.56 -12.91 -6.50
C GLY A 23 -5.10 -12.92 -7.96
N GLY A 24 -4.44 -11.85 -8.43
CA GLY A 24 -3.82 -11.78 -9.75
C GLY A 24 -2.32 -12.11 -9.72
N TRP A 25 -1.70 -12.11 -10.90
CA TRP A 25 -0.26 -12.24 -11.03
C TRP A 25 0.47 -11.12 -10.29
N ALA A 26 1.43 -11.48 -9.44
CA ALA A 26 2.26 -10.52 -8.73
C ALA A 26 3.24 -9.86 -9.72
N SER A 27 3.22 -8.54 -9.78
CA SER A 27 4.16 -7.76 -10.58
C SER A 27 4.84 -6.69 -9.74
N THR A 28 6.16 -6.78 -9.61
CA THR A 28 6.96 -5.78 -8.89
C THR A 28 6.75 -4.38 -9.45
N TYR A 29 6.55 -4.26 -10.77
CA TYR A 29 6.24 -2.99 -11.42
C TYR A 29 4.91 -2.37 -10.93
N LEU A 30 3.85 -3.18 -10.82
CA LEU A 30 2.56 -2.71 -10.33
C LEU A 30 2.61 -2.36 -8.84
N ILE A 31 3.38 -3.11 -8.06
CA ILE A 31 3.59 -2.86 -6.62
C ILE A 31 4.30 -1.52 -6.43
N ASP A 32 5.36 -1.25 -7.20
CA ASP A 32 6.11 0.01 -7.14
C ASP A 32 5.28 1.20 -7.63
N GLN A 33 4.53 1.04 -8.71
CA GLN A 33 3.54 2.05 -9.16
C GLN A 33 2.53 2.40 -8.06
N SER A 34 2.06 1.39 -7.33
CA SER A 34 1.10 1.58 -6.24
C SER A 34 1.72 2.34 -5.07
N LYS A 35 3.00 2.07 -4.75
CA LYS A 35 3.76 2.82 -3.74
C LYS A 35 3.90 4.30 -4.12
N VAL A 36 4.39 4.58 -5.33
CA VAL A 36 4.57 5.96 -5.84
C VAL A 36 3.26 6.75 -5.79
N ARG A 37 2.13 6.10 -6.08
CA ARG A 37 0.83 6.76 -6.02
C ARG A 37 0.38 7.08 -4.60
N LEU A 38 0.61 6.19 -3.64
CA LEU A 38 0.33 6.46 -2.23
C LEU A 38 1.16 7.64 -1.71
N GLU A 39 2.45 7.70 -2.07
CA GLU A 39 3.33 8.83 -1.72
C GLU A 39 2.83 10.17 -2.31
N ARG A 40 2.27 10.14 -3.52
CA ARG A 40 1.71 11.34 -4.18
C ARG A 40 0.42 11.87 -3.55
N LEU A 41 -0.27 11.10 -2.70
CA LEU A 41 -1.48 11.59 -2.03
C LEU A 41 -1.19 12.69 -1.01
N GLY A 42 0.05 12.79 -0.50
CA GLY A 42 0.44 13.79 0.49
C GLY A 42 -0.17 13.60 1.89
N TYR A 43 -0.88 12.48 2.12
CA TYR A 43 -1.44 12.11 3.43
C TYR A 43 -0.48 11.31 4.29
N PHE A 44 0.53 10.70 3.66
CA PHE A 44 1.48 9.82 4.32
C PHE A 44 2.88 10.45 4.23
N LYS A 45 3.63 10.37 5.32
CA LYS A 45 5.02 10.81 5.40
C LYS A 45 5.94 9.74 4.84
N GLU A 46 5.63 8.50 5.13
CA GLU A 46 6.40 7.34 4.69
C GLU A 46 5.44 6.21 4.28
N VAL A 47 5.81 5.51 3.22
CA VAL A 47 5.10 4.33 2.71
C VAL A 47 6.14 3.23 2.51
N ASN A 48 6.07 2.21 3.37
CA ASN A 48 6.89 1.02 3.26
C ASN A 48 6.08 -0.13 2.64
N VAL A 49 6.74 -0.94 1.82
CA VAL A 49 6.13 -2.12 1.19
C VAL A 49 6.95 -3.35 1.54
N GLU A 50 6.28 -4.36 2.06
CA GLU A 50 6.87 -5.65 2.39
C GLU A 50 6.16 -6.73 1.60
N THR A 51 6.94 -7.60 0.96
CA THR A 51 6.42 -8.70 0.16
C THR A 51 6.93 -10.05 0.67
N PRO A 52 6.48 -10.52 1.85
CA PRO A 52 6.82 -11.85 2.32
C PRO A 52 6.13 -12.93 1.49
N ALA A 53 6.83 -14.04 1.27
CA ALA A 53 6.22 -15.25 0.73
C ALA A 53 5.25 -15.87 1.76
N VAL A 54 4.12 -16.39 1.29
CA VAL A 54 3.14 -17.05 2.16
C VAL A 54 3.69 -18.39 2.62
N ALA A 55 3.73 -18.62 3.92
CA ALA A 55 4.24 -19.86 4.48
C ALA A 55 3.36 -21.05 4.04
N GLY A 56 3.98 -22.02 3.34
CA GLY A 56 3.32 -23.25 2.91
C GLY A 56 2.74 -23.25 1.50
N VAL A 57 2.90 -22.16 0.72
CA VAL A 57 2.51 -22.10 -0.69
C VAL A 57 3.62 -21.43 -1.52
N ASP A 58 4.16 -22.11 -2.52
CA ASP A 58 5.29 -21.61 -3.33
C ASP A 58 4.94 -20.42 -4.23
N ASP A 59 3.69 -20.35 -4.72
CA ASP A 59 3.26 -19.36 -5.72
C ASP A 59 2.40 -18.23 -5.14
N GLN A 60 2.43 -18.02 -3.81
CA GLN A 60 1.68 -16.96 -3.16
C GLN A 60 2.59 -15.95 -2.46
N LEU A 61 2.31 -14.68 -2.73
CA LEU A 61 3.01 -13.54 -2.17
C LEU A 61 1.99 -12.64 -1.47
N ASP A 62 2.25 -12.32 -0.21
CA ASP A 62 1.50 -11.27 0.47
C ASP A 62 2.15 -9.93 0.18
N VAL A 63 1.33 -8.91 -0.05
CA VAL A 63 1.80 -7.53 -0.19
C VAL A 63 1.25 -6.73 0.98
N ASN A 64 2.15 -6.29 1.86
CA ASN A 64 1.84 -5.51 3.04
C ASN A 64 2.34 -4.08 2.85
N TYR A 65 1.41 -3.13 2.85
CA TYR A 65 1.71 -1.71 2.85
C TYR A 65 1.65 -1.19 4.28
N ALA A 66 2.77 -0.69 4.79
CA ALA A 66 2.84 0.03 6.06
C ALA A 66 2.94 1.53 5.76
N VAL A 67 2.02 2.32 6.30
CA VAL A 67 1.97 3.77 6.08
C VAL A 67 2.13 4.53 7.40
N GLU A 68 2.86 5.63 7.36
CA GLU A 68 2.92 6.61 8.45
C GLU A 68 2.11 7.84 8.06
N GLU A 69 0.94 8.03 8.69
CA GLU A 69 0.08 9.18 8.43
C GLU A 69 0.70 10.49 8.95
N GLN A 70 0.57 11.56 8.16
CA GLN A 70 0.94 12.91 8.57
C GLN A 70 -0.28 13.83 8.61
N ALA A 71 -0.16 14.93 9.34
CA ALA A 71 -1.19 15.96 9.37
C ALA A 71 -1.29 16.61 7.98
N SER A 72 -2.38 16.36 7.27
CA SER A 72 -2.67 16.93 5.95
C SER A 72 -3.25 18.35 6.00
N GLY A 73 -2.97 19.09 7.08
CA GLY A 73 -3.52 20.42 7.31
C GLY A 73 -2.88 21.46 6.40
N SER A 74 -3.57 21.84 5.33
CA SER A 74 -3.36 23.14 4.69
C SER A 74 -4.12 24.18 5.50
N ILE A 75 -3.40 24.91 6.37
CA ILE A 75 -3.95 26.09 7.04
C ILE A 75 -3.96 27.20 5.99
N THR A 76 -5.14 27.63 5.56
CA THR A 76 -5.33 28.86 4.77
C THR A 76 -5.92 29.93 5.67
#